data_AF-A0A7I8MVI9-F1
#
_entry.id   AF-A0A7I8MVI9-F1
#
_cell.length_a   1.000
_cell.length_b   1.000
_cell.length_c   1.000
_cell.angle_alpha   90.00
_cell.angle_beta   90.00
_cell.angle_gamma   90.00
#
_symmetry.space_group_name_H-M   'P 1'
#
loop_
_entity.id
_entity.type
_entity.pdbx_description
1 polymer ?
#
loop_
_entity_poly.entity_id
_entity_poly.type
_entity_poly.pdbx_seq_one_letter_code
_entity_poly.pdbx_strand_id
1 'polypeptide(L)'
;MAPCRKSEDSEIPTLNVAVRELVEYTLRSGDLIVQFTGANRSIDAIFAHQKVQNSRGDNYSPEVYVSRDFEKEGMVLHVSGRIDGVFQYPDRIVIEEIKSTVRDIEQVAEGHNPLHWGQLQCYAYLYAVEHNLHHIETCLTYVQLDSGETKEIPGTHSFNELELFFQGLLDRYARWARTILDWSGIRNESITALDFPYDTYRPGQRDMAISVYRTIRDQEKLFVQAATGIGKTIAAVFPAVKALGEGLLKKVFYLTARTTARTVAESAVEDLRKSGVRLKTLTLTAKDKICFCAEAACTAEECEFAKGHFDRINQAVAAGFSQDCLTRSTVETVARAHRVCPFELSLELSLWSDLIICDYNYAFDPRVYLRRFFQEDNGDYVFLIDEAHNLVDRSREMFSAEIWKQPFLDVRRSLKEDLPGLFTIMGRINRWMVRQRKRCETAGGEYTDSEGPEKLYPELIRFHQSAARWLMQNRQAPYREDLLNLYFSVSAFLRIAEHYDAAYATCYQKKGNDLRVKLFCMDPSGQMEAALKRARSSVFFPRPCRPFTTFVKFLAARIRPGPWRCPRRFRRTTSVSWP
;
A
#
# COMPACT_ATOMS: atom_id res chain seq x y z
N MET A 1 2.33 -16.00 56.88
CA MET A 1 1.16 -15.47 56.18
C MET A 1 1.57 -15.17 54.76
N ALA A 2 1.20 -16.06 53.83
CA ALA A 2 1.50 -15.92 52.41
C ALA A 2 0.64 -14.77 51.83
N PRO A 3 1.18 -13.88 50.99
CA PRO A 3 0.37 -12.91 50.29
C PRO A 3 -0.40 -13.61 49.16
N CYS A 4 -1.72 -13.41 49.16
CA CYS A 4 -2.66 -13.82 48.12
C CYS A 4 -2.10 -13.60 46.71
N ARG A 5 -2.09 -14.67 45.92
CA ARG A 5 -2.10 -14.58 44.46
C ARG A 5 -3.32 -13.76 44.07
N LYS A 6 -3.10 -12.59 43.46
CA LYS A 6 -4.15 -11.93 42.67
C LYS A 6 -4.48 -12.89 41.53
N SER A 7 -5.74 -13.32 41.46
CA SER A 7 -6.32 -13.90 40.27
C SER A 7 -6.15 -12.89 39.13
N GLU A 8 -5.34 -13.25 38.14
CA GLU A 8 -5.37 -12.59 36.83
C GLU A 8 -6.72 -12.95 36.21
N ASP A 9 -7.67 -12.02 36.23
CA ASP A 9 -8.83 -12.08 35.34
C ASP A 9 -8.27 -12.03 33.92
N SER A 10 -8.21 -13.19 33.25
CA SER A 10 -7.79 -13.27 31.86
C SER A 10 -8.89 -12.64 31.00
N GLU A 11 -8.78 -11.34 30.73
CA GLU A 11 -9.62 -10.68 29.73
C GLU A 11 -9.53 -11.47 28.41
N ILE A 12 -10.68 -11.94 27.94
CA ILE A 12 -10.77 -12.64 26.66
C ILE A 12 -10.34 -11.64 25.58
N PRO A 13 -9.35 -11.97 24.73
CA PRO A 13 -8.83 -11.02 23.75
C PRO A 13 -9.91 -10.66 22.73
N THR A 14 -10.09 -9.36 22.48
CA THR A 14 -11.04 -8.84 21.50
C THR A 14 -10.33 -8.40 20.22
N LEU A 15 -10.81 -8.86 19.07
CA LEU A 15 -10.35 -8.45 17.75
C LEU A 15 -11.46 -7.72 17.00
N ASN A 16 -11.14 -6.53 16.49
CA ASN A 16 -12.04 -5.79 15.60
C ASN A 16 -11.89 -6.33 14.18
N VAL A 17 -13.00 -6.76 13.59
CA VAL A 17 -13.04 -7.36 12.26
C VAL A 17 -14.05 -6.58 11.42
N ALA A 18 -13.59 -5.94 10.35
CA ALA A 18 -14.52 -5.32 9.41
C ALA A 18 -15.25 -6.40 8.60
N VAL A 19 -16.55 -6.23 8.32
CA VAL A 19 -17.31 -7.15 7.46
C VAL A 19 -16.62 -7.35 6.10
N ARG A 20 -16.08 -6.27 5.54
CA ARG A 20 -15.29 -6.34 4.29
C ARG A 20 -14.07 -7.25 4.42
N GLU A 21 -13.32 -7.15 5.51
CA GLU A 21 -12.15 -8.00 5.77
C GLU A 21 -12.56 -9.46 5.91
N LEU A 22 -13.63 -9.73 6.67
CA LEU A 22 -14.18 -11.09 6.85
C LEU A 22 -14.52 -11.73 5.50
N VAL A 23 -15.22 -10.99 4.64
CA VAL A 23 -15.64 -11.48 3.31
C VAL A 23 -14.45 -11.62 2.36
N GLU A 24 -13.55 -10.63 2.29
CA GLU A 24 -12.35 -10.69 1.46
C GLU A 24 -11.42 -11.84 1.87
N TYR A 25 -11.30 -12.15 3.16
CA TYR A 25 -10.50 -13.29 3.61
C TYR A 25 -11.11 -14.64 3.20
N THR A 26 -12.44 -14.75 3.27
CA THR A 26 -13.14 -16.05 3.20
C THR A 26 -13.72 -16.42 1.84
N LEU A 27 -14.04 -15.43 1.00
CA LEU A 27 -14.74 -15.61 -0.28
C LEU A 27 -13.93 -15.15 -1.50
N ARG A 28 -12.73 -14.61 -1.30
CA ARG A 28 -11.88 -14.19 -2.42
C ARG A 28 -11.44 -15.41 -3.23
N SER A 29 -11.82 -15.43 -4.50
CA SER A 29 -11.62 -16.54 -5.43
C SER A 29 -11.31 -16.04 -6.84
N GLY A 30 -10.84 -16.95 -7.70
CA GLY A 30 -10.57 -16.68 -9.11
C GLY A 30 -9.16 -16.19 -9.43
N ASP A 31 -9.03 -15.59 -10.60
CA ASP A 31 -7.75 -15.23 -11.19
C ASP A 31 -7.18 -13.93 -10.61
N LEU A 32 -5.85 -13.83 -10.62
CA LEU A 32 -5.18 -12.58 -10.38
C LEU A 32 -5.44 -11.63 -11.55
N ILE A 33 -6.23 -10.59 -11.30
CA ILE A 33 -6.46 -9.51 -12.24
C ILE A 33 -5.59 -8.34 -11.83
N VAL A 34 -4.79 -7.80 -12.76
CA VAL A 34 -4.13 -6.51 -12.54
C VAL A 34 -5.23 -5.46 -12.40
N GLN A 35 -5.55 -5.11 -11.16
CA GLN A 35 -6.57 -4.11 -10.89
C GLN A 35 -6.05 -2.76 -11.38
N PHE A 36 -6.69 -2.24 -12.43
CA PHE A 36 -6.56 -0.85 -12.86
C PHE A 36 -7.24 0.04 -11.82
N THR A 37 -6.57 0.27 -10.69
CA THR A 37 -6.99 1.29 -9.73
C THR A 37 -6.56 2.64 -10.29
N GLY A 38 -7.44 3.27 -11.07
CA GLY A 38 -7.29 4.69 -11.39
C GLY A 38 -7.22 5.50 -10.09
N ALA A 39 -6.35 6.52 -10.06
CA ALA A 39 -6.06 7.30 -8.84
C ALA A 39 -7.30 7.96 -8.21
N ASN A 40 -8.36 8.23 -8.98
CA ASN A 40 -9.58 8.90 -8.54
C ASN A 40 -10.74 7.97 -8.17
N ARG A 41 -10.58 6.64 -8.26
CA ARG A 41 -11.68 5.69 -8.00
C ARG A 41 -12.33 5.92 -6.63
N SER A 42 -11.57 6.29 -5.61
CA SER A 42 -12.12 6.49 -4.26
C SER A 42 -13.03 7.71 -4.16
N ILE A 43 -12.70 8.84 -4.81
CA ILE A 43 -13.52 10.06 -4.75
C ILE A 43 -14.73 9.93 -5.68
N ASP A 44 -14.53 9.46 -6.91
CA ASP A 44 -15.62 9.27 -7.88
C ASP A 44 -16.62 8.21 -7.38
N ALA A 45 -16.15 7.16 -6.70
CA ALA A 45 -17.02 6.17 -6.06
C ALA A 45 -17.84 6.78 -4.93
N ILE A 46 -17.23 7.59 -4.05
CA ILE A 46 -17.97 8.27 -2.97
C ILE A 46 -19.05 9.18 -3.55
N PHE A 47 -18.74 9.99 -4.56
CA PHE A 47 -19.73 10.84 -5.20
C PHE A 47 -20.85 10.04 -5.88
N ALA A 48 -20.51 8.91 -6.52
CA ALA A 48 -21.49 8.02 -7.11
C ALA A 48 -22.43 7.41 -6.05
N HIS A 49 -21.90 6.95 -4.92
CA HIS A 49 -22.69 6.45 -3.79
C HIS A 49 -23.62 7.53 -3.24
N GLN A 50 -23.09 8.72 -2.96
CA GLN A 50 -23.88 9.86 -2.47
C GLN A 50 -24.98 10.25 -3.45
N LYS A 51 -24.70 10.23 -4.76
CA LYS A 51 -25.71 10.53 -5.79
C LYS A 51 -26.85 9.51 -5.78
N VAL A 52 -26.54 8.22 -5.63
CA VAL A 52 -27.54 7.15 -5.52
C VAL A 52 -28.34 7.31 -4.22
N GLN A 53 -27.67 7.48 -3.08
CA GLN A 53 -28.30 7.68 -1.77
C GLN A 53 -29.25 8.89 -1.77
N ASN A 54 -28.81 10.03 -2.31
CA ASN A 54 -29.61 11.25 -2.43
C ASN A 54 -30.79 11.14 -3.40
N SER A 55 -30.79 10.12 -4.27
CA SER A 55 -31.92 9.84 -5.19
C SER A 55 -33.01 8.98 -4.55
N ARG A 56 -32.77 8.42 -3.35
CA ARG A 56 -33.73 7.59 -2.62
C ARG A 56 -34.76 8.47 -1.88
N GLY A 57 -35.92 7.89 -1.57
CA GLY A 57 -37.03 8.58 -0.91
C GLY A 57 -36.90 8.63 0.62
N ASP A 58 -37.91 9.21 1.28
CA ASP A 58 -37.93 9.46 2.74
C ASP A 58 -37.85 8.19 3.60
N ASN A 59 -38.14 7.02 3.03
CA ASN A 59 -38.10 5.72 3.70
C ASN A 59 -36.70 5.08 3.68
N TYR A 60 -35.66 5.81 3.28
CA TYR A 60 -34.29 5.34 3.13
C TYR A 60 -33.36 5.97 4.16
N SER A 61 -32.62 5.14 4.89
CA SER A 61 -31.56 5.56 5.82
C SER A 61 -30.19 5.22 5.23
N PRO A 62 -29.39 6.22 4.82
CA PRO A 62 -28.03 5.98 4.33
C PRO A 62 -27.05 5.72 5.47
N GLU A 63 -25.98 4.96 5.20
CA GLU A 63 -24.80 4.84 6.06
C GLU A 63 -25.06 4.31 7.48
N VAL A 64 -25.85 3.25 7.59
CA VAL A 64 -26.23 2.64 8.88
C VAL A 64 -25.09 1.79 9.43
N TYR A 65 -24.60 2.12 10.62
CA TYR A 65 -23.59 1.33 11.31
C TYR A 65 -24.20 0.09 11.94
N VAL A 66 -23.54 -1.06 11.77
CA VAL A 66 -23.91 -2.33 12.42
C VAL A 66 -22.67 -2.96 13.04
N SER A 67 -22.86 -3.56 14.22
CA SER A 67 -21.79 -4.26 14.92
C SER A 67 -22.32 -5.33 15.85
N ARG A 68 -21.55 -6.39 16.04
CA ARG A 68 -21.88 -7.46 17.00
C ARG A 68 -20.64 -8.23 17.42
N ASP A 69 -20.63 -8.63 18.68
CA ASP A 69 -19.59 -9.48 19.27
C ASP A 69 -19.92 -10.95 19.12
N PHE A 70 -18.91 -11.75 18.78
CA PHE A 70 -19.01 -13.20 18.68
C PHE A 70 -17.86 -13.88 19.42
N GLU A 71 -18.19 -14.76 20.36
CA GLU A 71 -17.20 -15.60 21.05
C GLU A 71 -16.85 -16.82 20.19
N LYS A 72 -15.58 -16.94 19.77
CA LYS A 72 -15.05 -18.07 18.99
C LYS A 72 -13.61 -18.35 19.39
N GLU A 73 -13.18 -19.61 19.43
CA GLU A 73 -11.77 -19.98 19.64
C GLU A 73 -11.10 -19.30 20.87
N GLY A 74 -11.87 -19.06 21.95
CA GLY A 74 -11.38 -18.39 23.16
C GLY A 74 -11.02 -16.90 22.98
N MET A 75 -11.63 -16.23 22.01
CA MET A 75 -11.52 -14.79 21.75
C MET A 75 -12.89 -14.19 21.40
N VAL A 76 -13.00 -12.87 21.50
CA VAL A 76 -14.17 -12.11 21.02
C VAL A 76 -13.83 -11.51 19.66
N LEU A 77 -14.64 -11.80 18.65
CA LEU A 77 -14.60 -11.12 17.36
C LEU A 77 -15.67 -10.03 17.34
N HIS A 78 -15.26 -8.77 17.45
CA HIS A 78 -16.13 -7.62 17.26
C HIS A 78 -16.27 -7.35 15.76
N VAL A 79 -17.32 -7.90 15.15
CA VAL A 79 -17.57 -7.75 13.72
C VAL A 79 -18.39 -6.48 13.49
N SER A 80 -17.89 -5.56 12.68
CA SER A 80 -18.56 -4.30 12.39
C SER A 80 -18.48 -3.88 10.93
N GLY A 81 -19.41 -3.02 10.53
CA GLY A 81 -19.38 -2.40 9.21
C GLY A 81 -20.44 -1.32 9.05
N ARG A 82 -20.52 -0.78 7.84
CA ARG A 82 -21.46 0.29 7.50
C ARG A 82 -22.24 -0.15 6.27
N ILE A 83 -23.56 -0.24 6.44
CA ILE A 83 -24.51 -0.53 5.39
C ILE A 83 -24.70 0.75 4.57
N ASP A 84 -24.54 0.68 3.24
CA ASP A 84 -24.70 1.85 2.38
C ASP A 84 -26.12 2.44 2.48
N GLY A 85 -27.15 1.58 2.60
CA GLY A 85 -28.54 2.00 2.75
C GLY A 85 -29.48 0.97 3.37
N VAL A 86 -30.51 1.44 4.06
CA VAL A 86 -31.62 0.63 4.58
C VAL A 86 -32.95 1.25 4.18
N PHE A 87 -33.76 0.54 3.40
CA PHE A 87 -35.15 0.91 3.16
C PHE A 87 -36.06 0.31 4.22
N GLN A 88 -36.88 1.16 4.84
CA GLN A 88 -37.87 0.78 5.82
C GLN A 88 -39.27 0.97 5.24
N TYR A 89 -39.87 -0.12 4.77
CA TYR A 89 -41.29 -0.14 4.39
C TYR A 89 -42.13 -0.68 5.56
N PRO A 90 -43.45 -0.42 5.59
CA PRO A 90 -44.31 -0.94 6.65
C PRO A 90 -44.25 -2.46 6.84
N ASP A 91 -44.13 -3.21 5.74
CA ASP A 91 -44.22 -4.68 5.76
C ASP A 91 -42.88 -5.38 5.44
N ARG A 92 -41.83 -4.62 5.10
CA ARG A 92 -40.54 -5.20 4.69
C ARG A 92 -39.36 -4.26 4.92
N ILE A 93 -38.19 -4.86 5.17
CA ILE A 93 -36.90 -4.18 5.25
C ILE A 93 -36.04 -4.62 4.08
N VAL A 94 -35.43 -3.66 3.38
CA VAL A 94 -34.46 -3.91 2.31
C VAL A 94 -33.11 -3.33 2.68
N ILE A 95 -32.08 -4.18 2.71
CA ILE A 95 -30.69 -3.77 2.92
C ILE A 95 -30.05 -3.52 1.54
N GLU A 96 -29.43 -2.36 1.35
CA GLU A 96 -28.75 -1.99 0.11
C GLU A 96 -27.23 -1.94 0.29
N GLU A 97 -26.51 -2.52 -0.67
CA GLU A 97 -25.07 -2.31 -0.85
C GLU A 97 -24.84 -1.71 -2.25
N ILE A 98 -24.09 -0.62 -2.32
CA ILE A 98 -23.80 0.11 -3.57
C ILE A 98 -22.38 -0.23 -4.02
N LYS A 99 -22.19 -0.48 -5.32
CA LYS A 99 -20.89 -0.77 -5.92
C LYS A 99 -20.65 0.05 -7.17
N SER A 100 -19.59 0.84 -7.16
CA SER A 100 -19.16 1.57 -8.36
C SER A 100 -18.40 0.68 -9.35
N THR A 101 -18.67 0.86 -10.64
CA THR A 101 -17.93 0.19 -11.73
C THR A 101 -17.69 1.13 -12.90
N VAL A 102 -16.68 0.81 -13.69
CA VAL A 102 -16.40 1.45 -15.00
C VAL A 102 -16.56 0.45 -16.14
N ARG A 103 -16.84 -0.81 -15.81
CA ARG A 103 -17.21 -1.85 -16.78
C ARG A 103 -18.64 -1.65 -17.23
N ASP A 104 -19.00 -2.35 -18.29
CA ASP A 104 -20.38 -2.49 -18.71
C ASP A 104 -21.25 -3.01 -17.54
N ILE A 105 -22.36 -2.33 -17.28
CA ILE A 105 -23.15 -2.55 -16.08
C ILE A 105 -23.92 -3.88 -16.13
N GLU A 106 -24.36 -4.30 -17.31
CA GLU A 106 -25.08 -5.56 -17.50
C GLU A 106 -24.16 -6.76 -17.28
N GLN A 107 -22.95 -6.73 -17.86
CA GLN A 107 -21.96 -7.80 -17.63
C GLN A 107 -21.55 -7.95 -16.16
N VAL A 108 -21.50 -6.83 -15.42
CA VAL A 108 -21.17 -6.87 -13.99
C VAL A 108 -22.32 -7.43 -13.16
N ALA A 109 -23.56 -7.07 -13.51
CA ALA A 109 -24.74 -7.58 -12.84
C ALA A 109 -24.93 -9.09 -13.03
N GLU A 110 -24.67 -9.59 -14.24
CA GLU A 110 -24.74 -11.04 -14.56
C GLU A 110 -23.64 -11.86 -13.88
N GLY A 111 -22.45 -11.27 -13.65
CA GLY A 111 -21.27 -11.98 -13.17
C GLY A 111 -21.29 -12.44 -11.72
N HIS A 112 -22.38 -12.20 -10.97
CA HIS A 112 -22.63 -12.60 -9.58
C HIS A 112 -21.36 -12.63 -8.69
N ASN A 113 -20.83 -11.45 -8.34
CA ASN A 113 -19.59 -11.33 -7.57
C ASN A 113 -19.78 -11.79 -6.10
N PRO A 114 -19.13 -12.89 -5.66
CA PRO A 114 -19.31 -13.43 -4.31
C PRO A 114 -18.88 -12.47 -3.19
N LEU A 115 -17.93 -11.58 -3.45
CA LEU A 115 -17.48 -10.61 -2.45
C LEU A 115 -18.55 -9.54 -2.19
N HIS A 116 -19.21 -9.07 -3.24
CA HIS A 116 -20.24 -8.04 -3.11
C HIS A 116 -21.49 -8.61 -2.43
N TRP A 117 -21.91 -9.81 -2.85
CA TRP A 117 -23.02 -10.52 -2.23
C TRP A 117 -22.71 -10.92 -0.79
N GLY A 118 -21.51 -11.43 -0.52
CA GLY A 118 -21.12 -11.83 0.83
C GLY A 118 -21.14 -10.66 1.81
N GLN A 119 -20.71 -9.47 1.38
CA GLN A 119 -20.78 -8.26 2.18
C GLN A 119 -22.24 -7.86 2.49
N LEU A 120 -23.08 -7.80 1.46
CA LEU A 120 -24.51 -7.50 1.59
C LEU A 120 -25.24 -8.49 2.50
N GLN A 121 -24.96 -9.79 2.37
CA GLN A 121 -25.53 -10.84 3.22
C GLN A 121 -25.05 -10.74 4.67
N CYS A 122 -23.79 -10.38 4.93
CA CYS A 122 -23.32 -10.12 6.28
C CYS A 122 -24.03 -8.93 6.92
N TYR A 123 -24.24 -7.85 6.18
CA TYR A 123 -25.02 -6.70 6.65
C TYR A 123 -26.46 -7.06 6.93
N ALA A 124 -27.10 -7.81 6.04
CA ALA A 124 -28.45 -8.30 6.23
C ALA A 124 -28.57 -9.19 7.47
N TYR A 125 -27.59 -10.07 7.73
CA TYR A 125 -27.55 -10.89 8.94
C TYR A 125 -27.44 -10.02 10.20
N LEU A 126 -26.44 -9.14 10.28
CA LEU A 126 -26.22 -8.30 11.47
C LEU A 126 -27.45 -7.45 11.79
N TYR A 127 -28.04 -6.84 10.77
CA TYR A 127 -29.26 -6.06 10.90
C TYR A 127 -30.47 -6.91 11.32
N ALA A 128 -30.66 -8.08 10.70
CA ALA A 128 -31.76 -8.98 11.04
C ALA A 128 -31.68 -9.47 12.49
N VAL A 129 -30.48 -9.74 13.01
CA VAL A 129 -30.34 -10.18 14.40
C VAL A 129 -30.58 -9.02 15.39
N GLU A 130 -30.18 -7.80 15.05
CA GLU A 130 -30.42 -6.61 15.89
C GLU A 130 -31.93 -6.26 15.97
N HIS A 131 -32.64 -6.42 14.86
CA HIS A 131 -34.07 -6.08 14.74
C HIS A 131 -35.02 -7.28 14.87
N ASN A 132 -34.50 -8.47 15.20
CA ASN A 132 -35.26 -9.71 15.38
C ASN A 132 -36.14 -10.06 14.15
N LEU A 133 -35.56 -9.99 12.95
CA LEU A 133 -36.25 -10.23 11.68
C LEU A 133 -36.09 -11.69 11.25
N HIS A 134 -37.21 -12.33 10.86
CA HIS A 134 -37.19 -13.70 10.31
C HIS A 134 -36.92 -13.75 8.80
N HIS A 135 -37.22 -12.65 8.09
CA HIS A 135 -37.05 -12.49 6.65
C HIS A 135 -36.52 -11.09 6.36
N ILE A 136 -35.63 -10.97 5.38
CA ILE A 136 -35.07 -9.69 4.97
C ILE A 136 -34.83 -9.68 3.46
N GLU A 137 -35.13 -8.55 2.84
CA GLU A 137 -34.81 -8.31 1.43
C GLU A 137 -33.45 -7.62 1.31
N THR A 138 -32.77 -7.88 0.22
CA THR A 138 -31.46 -7.31 -0.09
C THR A 138 -31.50 -6.69 -1.49
N CYS A 139 -30.68 -5.68 -1.72
CA CYS A 139 -30.51 -5.06 -3.03
C CYS A 139 -29.03 -4.74 -3.25
N LEU A 140 -28.44 -5.35 -4.28
CA LEU A 140 -27.11 -4.98 -4.72
C LEU A 140 -27.24 -3.97 -5.87
N THR A 141 -26.76 -2.76 -5.66
CA THR A 141 -26.88 -1.65 -6.62
C THR A 141 -25.53 -1.37 -7.26
N TYR A 142 -25.40 -1.60 -8.56
CA TYR A 142 -24.23 -1.14 -9.30
C TYR A 142 -24.46 0.25 -9.88
N VAL A 143 -23.43 1.10 -9.84
CA VAL A 143 -23.42 2.41 -10.49
C VAL A 143 -22.24 2.50 -11.47
N GLN A 144 -22.53 2.78 -12.74
CA GLN A 144 -21.49 2.98 -13.73
C GLN A 144 -20.99 4.43 -13.66
N LEU A 145 -19.71 4.63 -13.31
CA LEU A 145 -19.15 5.96 -13.04
C LEU A 145 -19.22 6.92 -14.24
N ASP A 146 -19.12 6.39 -15.46
CA ASP A 146 -19.09 7.21 -16.68
C ASP A 146 -20.47 7.72 -17.12
N SER A 147 -21.49 6.86 -17.08
CA SER A 147 -22.87 7.19 -17.50
C SER A 147 -23.74 7.68 -16.35
N GLY A 148 -23.38 7.31 -15.12
CA GLY A 148 -24.26 7.43 -13.95
C GLY A 148 -25.43 6.46 -13.97
N GLU A 149 -25.44 5.50 -14.90
CA GLU A 149 -26.46 4.45 -14.98
C GLU A 149 -26.38 3.54 -13.75
N THR A 150 -27.54 3.08 -13.29
CA THR A 150 -27.65 2.20 -12.12
C THR A 150 -28.38 0.92 -12.47
N LYS A 151 -27.97 -0.19 -11.84
CA LYS A 151 -28.62 -1.49 -11.97
C LYS A 151 -28.80 -2.07 -10.59
N GLU A 152 -30.05 -2.37 -10.26
CA GLU A 152 -30.45 -2.95 -8.98
C GLU A 152 -30.70 -4.44 -9.15
N ILE A 153 -30.16 -5.23 -8.22
CA ILE A 153 -30.30 -6.69 -8.22
C ILE A 153 -30.92 -7.09 -6.88
N PRO A 154 -32.24 -7.36 -6.84
CA PRO A 154 -32.92 -7.72 -5.61
C PRO A 154 -32.58 -9.15 -5.18
N GLY A 155 -32.65 -9.39 -3.88
CA GLY A 155 -32.52 -10.69 -3.24
C GLY A 155 -33.47 -10.80 -2.05
N THR A 156 -33.75 -12.03 -1.64
CA THR A 156 -34.57 -12.32 -0.46
C THR A 156 -33.93 -13.46 0.29
N HIS A 157 -33.80 -13.31 1.61
CA HIS A 157 -33.17 -14.31 2.44
C HIS A 157 -33.97 -14.53 3.73
N SER A 158 -34.00 -15.79 4.16
CA SER A 158 -34.44 -16.12 5.52
C SER A 158 -33.30 -15.89 6.52
N PHE A 159 -33.67 -15.65 7.78
CA PHE A 159 -32.70 -15.53 8.87
C PHE A 159 -31.75 -16.73 8.95
N ASN A 160 -32.30 -17.96 8.85
CA ASN A 160 -31.52 -19.19 8.98
C ASN A 160 -30.46 -19.35 7.88
N GLU A 161 -30.77 -18.94 6.65
CA GLU A 161 -29.81 -18.95 5.53
C GLU A 161 -28.66 -17.97 5.79
N LEU A 162 -28.99 -16.76 6.23
CA LEU A 162 -28.01 -15.72 6.55
C LEU A 162 -27.14 -16.12 7.74
N GLU A 163 -27.73 -16.72 8.77
CA GLU A 163 -27.00 -17.22 9.93
C GLU A 163 -26.02 -18.33 9.54
N LEU A 164 -26.47 -19.34 8.81
CA LEU A 164 -25.61 -20.43 8.35
C LEU A 164 -24.46 -19.93 7.47
N PHE A 165 -24.76 -19.00 6.56
CA PHE A 165 -23.76 -18.35 5.72
C PHE A 165 -22.73 -17.58 6.58
N PHE A 166 -23.19 -16.69 7.46
CA PHE A 166 -22.34 -15.83 8.27
C PHE A 166 -21.47 -16.64 9.24
N GLN A 167 -22.04 -17.62 9.94
CA GLN A 167 -21.30 -18.51 10.84
C GLN A 167 -20.20 -19.27 10.08
N GLY A 168 -20.48 -19.73 8.87
CA GLY A 168 -19.48 -20.37 8.02
C GLY A 168 -18.29 -19.48 7.67
N LEU A 169 -18.51 -18.18 7.45
CA LEU A 169 -17.43 -17.20 7.26
C LEU A 169 -16.65 -16.99 8.56
N LEU A 170 -17.39 -16.77 9.64
CA LEU A 170 -16.83 -16.49 10.96
C LEU A 170 -15.92 -17.62 11.45
N ASP A 171 -16.33 -18.89 11.30
CA ASP A 171 -15.53 -20.05 11.69
C ASP A 171 -14.23 -20.21 10.87
N ARG A 172 -14.26 -19.82 9.59
CA ARG A 172 -13.03 -19.82 8.76
C ARG A 172 -12.08 -18.72 9.19
N TYR A 173 -12.58 -17.52 9.45
CA TYR A 173 -11.77 -16.40 9.89
C TYR A 173 -11.23 -16.60 11.32
N ALA A 174 -12.05 -17.11 12.25
CA ALA A 174 -11.67 -17.33 13.64
C ALA A 174 -10.42 -18.22 13.78
N ARG A 175 -10.31 -19.29 12.98
CA ARG A 175 -9.11 -20.15 13.00
C ARG A 175 -7.82 -19.39 12.64
N TRP A 176 -7.92 -18.48 11.67
CA TRP A 176 -6.78 -17.65 11.28
C TRP A 176 -6.49 -16.58 12.32
N ALA A 177 -7.51 -15.86 12.79
CA ALA A 177 -7.38 -14.85 13.82
C ALA A 177 -6.75 -15.42 15.11
N ARG A 178 -7.10 -16.65 15.51
CA ARG A 178 -6.45 -17.35 16.62
C ARG A 178 -4.95 -17.54 16.37
N THR A 179 -4.58 -17.97 15.17
CA THR A 179 -3.16 -18.16 14.77
C THR A 179 -2.37 -16.84 14.91
N ILE A 180 -2.98 -15.72 14.56
CA ILE A 180 -2.36 -14.39 14.67
C ILE A 180 -2.22 -13.95 16.14
N LEU A 181 -3.24 -14.20 16.98
CA LEU A 181 -3.17 -13.92 18.41
C LEU A 181 -2.07 -14.73 19.11
N ASP A 182 -2.03 -16.04 18.85
CA ASP A 182 -1.01 -16.94 19.40
C ASP A 182 0.39 -16.48 18.99
N TRP A 183 0.56 -16.12 17.71
CA TRP A 183 1.81 -15.56 17.23
C TRP A 183 2.19 -14.26 17.95
N SER A 184 1.25 -13.35 18.14
CA SER A 184 1.51 -12.09 18.84
C SER A 184 2.00 -12.32 20.28
N GLY A 185 1.43 -13.31 20.98
CA GLY A 185 1.91 -13.75 22.29
C GLY A 185 3.36 -14.25 22.25
N ILE A 186 3.63 -15.26 21.40
CA ILE A 186 4.98 -15.85 21.23
C ILE A 186 6.01 -14.78 20.87
N ARG A 187 5.67 -13.90 19.92
CA ARG A 187 6.52 -12.79 19.48
C ARG A 187 6.83 -11.86 20.65
N ASN A 188 5.81 -11.36 21.34
CA ASN A 188 5.99 -10.38 22.42
C ASN A 188 6.76 -10.95 23.60
N GLU A 189 6.52 -12.20 23.99
CA GLU A 189 7.29 -12.89 25.03
C GLU A 189 8.77 -13.00 24.65
N SER A 190 9.06 -13.45 23.42
CA SER A 190 10.44 -13.58 22.93
C SER A 190 11.17 -12.24 22.84
N ILE A 191 10.45 -11.16 22.48
CA ILE A 191 11.01 -9.80 22.43
C ILE A 191 11.24 -9.24 23.83
N THR A 192 10.36 -9.53 24.79
CA THR A 192 10.54 -9.10 26.18
C THR A 192 11.84 -9.67 26.76
N ALA A 193 12.08 -10.96 26.54
CA ALA A 193 13.29 -11.67 26.97
C ALA A 193 14.56 -11.31 26.15
N LEU A 194 14.42 -10.58 25.04
CA LEU A 194 15.52 -10.27 24.13
C LEU A 194 16.52 -9.28 24.74
N ASP A 195 17.77 -9.71 24.85
CA ASP A 195 18.92 -8.85 25.10
C ASP A 195 19.59 -8.40 23.80
N PHE A 196 20.53 -7.47 23.91
CA PHE A 196 21.33 -7.04 22.77
C PHE A 196 22.14 -8.23 22.23
N PRO A 197 22.14 -8.50 20.90
CA PRO A 197 22.63 -9.78 20.34
C PRO A 197 24.16 -9.96 20.36
N TYR A 198 24.90 -9.00 20.91
CA TYR A 198 26.35 -9.08 21.02
C TYR A 198 26.79 -8.80 22.45
N ASP A 199 27.92 -9.37 22.86
CA ASP A 199 28.45 -9.24 24.23
C ASP A 199 28.63 -7.78 24.68
N THR A 200 29.00 -6.90 23.75
CA THR A 200 29.25 -5.49 24.03
C THR A 200 28.75 -4.57 22.92
N TYR A 201 28.30 -3.38 23.32
CA TYR A 201 28.01 -2.30 22.39
C TYR A 201 29.31 -1.68 21.87
N ARG A 202 29.38 -1.47 20.55
CA ARG A 202 30.41 -0.62 19.95
C ARG A 202 30.21 0.84 20.39
N PRO A 203 31.28 1.68 20.37
CA PRO A 203 31.17 3.08 20.74
C PRO A 203 30.05 3.83 19.99
N GLY A 204 29.14 4.48 20.74
CA GLY A 204 27.98 5.22 20.22
C GLY A 204 26.77 4.36 19.81
N GLN A 205 26.90 3.04 19.79
CA GLN A 205 25.83 2.11 19.39
C GLN A 205 24.69 2.09 20.43
N ARG A 206 25.05 2.08 21.72
CA ARG A 206 24.08 2.12 22.82
C ARG A 206 23.28 3.42 22.83
N ASP A 207 23.96 4.54 22.64
CA ASP A 207 23.32 5.86 22.63
C ASP A 207 22.38 6.01 21.44
N MET A 208 22.76 5.48 20.26
CA MET A 208 21.88 5.39 19.10
C MET A 208 20.65 4.53 19.42
N ALA A 209 20.82 3.36 20.04
CA ALA A 209 19.71 2.47 20.37
C ALA A 209 18.71 3.13 21.32
N ILE A 210 19.20 3.80 22.38
CA ILE A 210 18.37 4.57 23.32
C ILE A 210 17.62 5.69 22.60
N SER A 211 18.30 6.43 21.72
CA SER A 211 17.70 7.54 20.98
C SER A 211 16.60 7.06 20.03
N VAL A 212 16.83 5.95 19.34
CA VAL A 212 15.85 5.32 18.44
C VAL A 212 14.62 4.89 19.23
N TYR A 213 14.80 4.16 20.34
CA TYR A 213 13.67 3.71 21.16
C TYR A 213 12.83 4.90 21.68
N ARG A 214 13.49 5.95 22.21
CA ARG A 214 12.79 7.17 22.67
C ARG A 214 12.04 7.85 21.55
N THR A 215 12.64 7.97 20.36
CA THR A 215 11.99 8.57 19.19
C THR A 215 10.71 7.82 18.81
N ILE A 216 10.73 6.49 18.87
CA ILE A 216 9.57 5.65 18.58
C ILE A 216 8.47 5.87 19.62
N ARG A 217 8.84 5.83 20.90
CA ARG A 217 7.92 6.04 22.02
C ARG A 217 7.27 7.43 21.93
N ASP A 218 8.07 8.46 21.67
CA ASP A 218 7.68 9.87 21.66
C ASP A 218 7.07 10.31 20.32
N GLN A 219 6.94 9.40 19.35
CA GLN A 219 6.34 9.64 18.03
C GLN A 219 7.07 10.71 17.19
N GLU A 220 8.39 10.75 17.30
CA GLU A 220 9.22 11.79 16.68
C GLU A 220 9.97 11.31 15.42
N LYS A 221 10.78 12.22 14.88
CA LYS A 221 11.68 11.97 13.76
C LYS A 221 13.12 12.19 14.20
N LEU A 222 13.99 11.20 13.96
CA LEU A 222 15.39 11.22 14.37
C LEU A 222 16.33 11.14 13.18
N PHE A 223 17.36 11.99 13.15
CA PHE A 223 18.45 11.89 12.18
C PHE A 223 19.76 11.57 12.88
N VAL A 224 20.30 10.38 12.62
CA VAL A 224 21.54 9.88 13.23
C VAL A 224 22.68 9.91 12.22
N GLN A 225 23.63 10.83 12.40
CA GLN A 225 24.87 10.80 11.62
C GLN A 225 25.90 9.90 12.31
N ALA A 226 26.27 8.83 11.60
CA ALA A 226 27.22 7.86 12.10
C ALA A 226 28.11 7.30 10.98
N ALA A 227 29.37 7.04 11.31
CA ALA A 227 30.32 6.43 10.38
C ALA A 227 29.89 5.01 10.01
N THR A 228 30.31 4.54 8.84
CA THR A 228 30.13 3.14 8.43
C THR A 228 30.89 2.21 9.38
N GLY A 229 30.34 1.03 9.68
CA GLY A 229 31.01 0.02 10.50
C GLY A 229 30.74 0.10 12.01
N ILE A 230 30.04 1.13 12.52
CA ILE A 230 29.69 1.21 13.95
C ILE A 230 28.50 0.34 14.37
N GLY A 231 27.88 -0.40 13.44
CA GLY A 231 26.69 -1.20 13.71
C GLY A 231 25.38 -0.39 13.73
N LYS A 232 25.23 0.60 12.83
CA LYS A 232 24.01 1.44 12.73
C LYS A 232 22.73 0.62 12.54
N THR A 233 22.80 -0.39 11.69
CA THR A 233 21.64 -1.23 11.34
C THR A 233 21.07 -1.93 12.57
N ILE A 234 21.88 -2.69 13.30
CA ILE A 234 21.40 -3.36 14.51
C ILE A 234 21.00 -2.35 15.61
N ALA A 235 21.69 -1.20 15.70
CA ALA A 235 21.36 -0.14 16.65
C ALA A 235 20.03 0.55 16.36
N ALA A 236 19.51 0.41 15.13
CA ALA A 236 18.16 0.85 14.76
C ALA A 236 17.14 -0.28 14.87
N VAL A 237 17.49 -1.49 14.42
CA VAL A 237 16.58 -2.65 14.38
C VAL A 237 16.28 -3.18 15.78
N PHE A 238 17.29 -3.38 16.64
CA PHE A 238 17.10 -3.87 18.01
C PHE A 238 16.08 -3.06 18.82
N PRO A 239 16.23 -1.73 19.00
CA PRO A 239 15.25 -0.95 19.76
C PRO A 239 13.88 -0.88 19.10
N ALA A 240 13.79 -0.93 17.75
CA ALA A 240 12.51 -0.98 17.06
C ALA A 240 11.77 -2.31 17.30
N VAL A 241 12.51 -3.43 17.35
CA VAL A 241 11.95 -4.73 17.73
C VAL A 241 11.51 -4.73 19.20
N LYS A 242 12.28 -4.16 20.14
CA LYS A 242 11.82 -4.01 21.53
C LYS A 242 10.52 -3.22 21.62
N ALA A 243 10.43 -2.09 20.91
CA ALA A 243 9.22 -1.27 20.87
C ALA A 243 8.00 -2.00 20.24
N LEU A 244 8.21 -2.94 19.32
CA LEU A 244 7.16 -3.81 18.79
C LEU A 244 6.59 -4.73 19.88
N GLY A 245 7.45 -5.39 20.65
CA GLY A 245 7.01 -6.32 21.71
C GLY A 245 6.29 -5.63 22.87
N GLU A 246 6.59 -4.36 23.10
CA GLU A 246 5.93 -3.51 24.10
C GLU A 246 4.64 -2.85 23.59
N GLY A 247 4.24 -3.11 22.35
CA GLY A 247 3.01 -2.57 21.76
C GLY A 247 3.06 -1.07 21.42
N LEU A 248 4.26 -0.46 21.36
CA LEU A 248 4.42 0.94 20.96
C LEU A 248 4.22 1.14 19.44
N LEU A 249 4.36 0.07 18.68
CA LEU A 249 4.15 0.02 17.23
C LEU A 249 3.59 -1.34 16.81
N LYS A 250 2.96 -1.40 15.63
CA LYS A 250 2.41 -2.63 15.02
C LYS A 250 3.33 -3.24 13.97
N LYS A 251 4.18 -2.42 13.31
CA LYS A 251 5.06 -2.91 12.24
C LYS A 251 6.31 -2.05 12.04
N VAL A 252 7.42 -2.68 11.70
CA VAL A 252 8.68 -2.02 11.36
C VAL A 252 8.93 -2.08 9.85
N PHE A 253 9.16 -0.94 9.22
CA PHE A 253 9.63 -0.88 7.83
C PHE A 253 11.09 -0.46 7.80
N TYR A 254 11.97 -1.37 7.38
CA TYR A 254 13.37 -1.07 7.10
C TYR A 254 13.52 -0.71 5.62
N LEU A 255 13.81 0.56 5.35
CA LEU A 255 13.84 1.12 4.01
C LEU A 255 15.27 1.32 3.53
N THR A 256 15.63 0.73 2.39
CA THR A 256 16.97 0.85 1.79
C THR A 256 16.98 0.71 0.28
N ALA A 257 17.77 1.54 -0.42
CA ALA A 257 17.87 1.52 -1.89
C ALA A 257 18.90 0.53 -2.44
N ARG A 258 19.73 -0.11 -1.60
CA ARG A 258 20.84 -0.96 -2.07
C ARG A 258 20.70 -2.40 -1.58
N THR A 259 20.93 -3.35 -2.49
CA THR A 259 20.95 -4.78 -2.18
C THR A 259 21.93 -5.13 -1.07
N THR A 260 23.10 -4.46 -1.01
CA THR A 260 24.09 -4.72 0.05
C THR A 260 23.59 -4.32 1.44
N ALA A 261 22.94 -3.16 1.55
CA ALA A 261 22.36 -2.69 2.80
C ALA A 261 21.17 -3.55 3.23
N ARG A 262 20.40 -4.07 2.26
CA ARG A 262 19.35 -5.07 2.51
C ARG A 262 19.91 -6.34 3.18
N THR A 263 21.02 -6.88 2.66
CA THR A 263 21.67 -8.06 3.27
C THR A 263 22.20 -7.77 4.68
N VAL A 264 22.68 -6.56 4.95
CA VAL A 264 23.08 -6.16 6.31
C VAL A 264 21.88 -6.12 7.26
N ALA A 265 20.71 -5.66 6.79
CA ALA A 265 19.47 -5.67 7.57
C ALA A 265 18.98 -7.11 7.83
N GLU A 266 19.01 -7.97 6.81
CA GLU A 266 18.68 -9.40 6.95
C GLU A 266 19.61 -10.07 7.97
N SER A 267 20.92 -9.82 7.89
CA SER A 267 21.89 -10.34 8.86
C SER A 267 21.63 -9.83 10.28
N ALA A 268 21.27 -8.55 10.44
CA ALA A 268 20.99 -7.99 11.76
C ALA A 268 19.74 -8.63 12.41
N VAL A 269 18.71 -8.90 11.61
CA VAL A 269 17.52 -9.64 12.07
C VAL A 269 17.89 -11.08 12.43
N GLU A 270 18.73 -11.73 11.63
CA GLU A 270 19.18 -13.09 11.90
C GLU A 270 19.99 -13.19 13.20
N ASP A 271 20.80 -12.18 13.52
CA ASP A 271 21.52 -12.11 14.80
C ASP A 271 20.54 -11.98 15.99
N LEU A 272 19.44 -11.25 15.84
CA LEU A 272 18.37 -11.22 16.85
C LEU A 272 17.67 -12.57 16.98
N ARG A 273 17.43 -13.27 15.86
CA ARG A 273 16.80 -14.60 15.84
C ARG A 273 17.67 -15.64 16.54
N LYS A 274 18.99 -15.62 16.33
CA LYS A 274 19.95 -16.46 17.07
C LYS A 274 19.96 -16.16 18.57
N SER A 275 19.60 -14.95 18.96
CA SER A 275 19.45 -14.53 20.36
C SER A 275 18.08 -14.92 20.96
N GLY A 276 17.28 -15.71 20.23
CA GLY A 276 16.03 -16.28 20.73
C GLY A 276 14.76 -15.53 20.34
N VAL A 277 14.85 -14.42 19.58
CA VAL A 277 13.64 -13.69 19.16
C VAL A 277 12.85 -14.50 18.11
N ARG A 278 11.53 -14.50 18.25
CA ARG A 278 10.58 -14.99 17.25
C ARG A 278 9.97 -13.78 16.55
N LEU A 279 10.23 -13.65 15.25
CA LEU A 279 9.83 -12.48 14.46
C LEU A 279 9.57 -12.88 13.00
N LYS A 280 8.40 -12.51 12.45
CA LYS A 280 8.10 -12.66 11.02
C LYS A 280 8.75 -11.53 10.26
N THR A 281 9.76 -11.85 9.45
CA THR A 281 10.49 -10.85 8.66
C THR A 281 10.37 -11.13 7.19
N LEU A 282 9.97 -10.12 6.41
CA LEU A 282 9.79 -10.22 4.97
C LEU A 282 10.74 -9.28 4.23
N THR A 283 11.47 -9.82 3.26
CA THR A 283 12.21 -8.99 2.30
C THR A 283 11.42 -8.87 1.00
N LEU A 284 10.86 -7.69 0.74
CA LEU A 284 10.17 -7.43 -0.52
C LEU A 284 11.17 -7.39 -1.67
N THR A 285 10.82 -8.10 -2.74
CA THR A 285 11.58 -8.16 -3.98
C THR A 285 10.71 -7.59 -5.10
N ALA A 286 11.30 -6.72 -5.93
CA ALA A 286 10.60 -6.10 -7.04
C ALA A 286 10.01 -7.15 -8.00
N LYS A 287 8.87 -6.81 -8.61
CA LYS A 287 8.07 -7.71 -9.44
C LYS A 287 8.88 -8.32 -10.58
N ASP A 288 9.65 -7.50 -11.28
CA ASP A 288 10.57 -7.89 -12.37
C ASP A 288 11.60 -8.94 -11.95
N LYS A 289 11.99 -8.95 -10.67
CA LYS A 289 13.00 -9.86 -10.15
C LYS A 289 12.43 -11.16 -9.60
N ILE A 290 11.23 -11.15 -9.03
CA ILE A 290 10.63 -12.31 -8.37
C ILE A 290 9.64 -13.07 -9.26
N CYS A 291 9.12 -12.44 -10.33
CA CYS A 291 8.17 -13.09 -11.23
C CYS A 291 8.80 -14.31 -11.94
N PHE A 292 8.08 -15.44 -11.94
CA PHE A 292 8.50 -16.63 -12.68
C PHE A 292 8.27 -16.50 -14.20
N CYS A 293 7.35 -15.63 -14.60
CA CYS A 293 6.94 -15.42 -15.99
C CYS A 293 7.16 -13.95 -16.36
N ALA A 294 8.40 -13.46 -16.27
CA ALA A 294 8.70 -12.05 -16.51
C ALA A 294 8.36 -11.57 -17.94
N GLU A 295 8.30 -12.49 -18.90
CA GLU A 295 8.00 -12.23 -20.31
C GLU A 295 6.52 -12.42 -20.68
N ALA A 296 5.67 -12.90 -19.75
CA ALA A 296 4.25 -13.14 -20.00
C ALA A 296 3.39 -12.01 -19.43
N ALA A 297 2.24 -11.72 -20.05
CA ALA A 297 1.28 -10.82 -19.43
C ALA A 297 0.75 -11.43 -18.11
N CYS A 298 0.48 -10.57 -17.12
CA CYS A 298 -0.16 -10.99 -15.87
C CYS A 298 -1.66 -11.21 -16.09
N THR A 299 -2.02 -12.22 -16.87
CA THR A 299 -3.40 -12.66 -17.11
C THR A 299 -3.53 -14.17 -16.86
N ALA A 300 -4.76 -14.65 -16.67
CA ALA A 300 -5.03 -16.06 -16.42
C ALA A 300 -4.67 -16.97 -17.60
N GLU A 301 -4.71 -16.43 -18.82
CA GLU A 301 -4.41 -17.14 -20.06
C GLU A 301 -2.90 -17.32 -20.27
N GLU A 302 -2.10 -16.32 -19.89
CA GLU A 302 -0.66 -16.29 -20.17
C GLU A 302 0.21 -16.64 -18.95
N CYS A 303 -0.33 -16.53 -17.73
CA CYS A 303 0.40 -16.81 -16.49
C CYS A 303 -0.32 -17.88 -15.64
N GLU A 304 0.27 -19.07 -15.56
CA GLU A 304 -0.25 -20.17 -14.73
C GLU A 304 -0.37 -19.82 -13.24
N PHE A 305 0.46 -18.88 -12.76
CA PHE A 305 0.47 -18.40 -11.38
C PHE A 305 -0.59 -17.33 -11.09
N ALA A 306 -1.16 -16.73 -12.14
CA ALA A 306 -2.29 -15.81 -12.06
C ALA A 306 -3.62 -16.57 -12.09
N LYS A 307 -3.71 -17.66 -12.86
CA LYS A 307 -4.94 -18.44 -12.98
C LYS A 307 -5.35 -19.12 -11.67
N GLY A 308 -6.53 -18.85 -11.15
CA GLY A 308 -7.05 -19.35 -9.87
C GLY A 308 -6.16 -18.96 -8.68
N HIS A 309 -5.46 -17.83 -8.79
CA HIS A 309 -4.55 -17.34 -7.76
C HIS A 309 -5.23 -17.25 -6.39
N PHE A 310 -6.41 -16.63 -6.36
CA PHE A 310 -7.14 -16.37 -5.13
C PHE A 310 -7.77 -17.63 -4.54
N ASP A 311 -7.99 -18.67 -5.34
CA ASP A 311 -8.47 -19.97 -4.83
C ASP A 311 -7.42 -20.67 -3.95
N ARG A 312 -6.14 -20.36 -4.17
CA ARG A 312 -5.00 -21.04 -3.51
C ARG A 312 -4.22 -20.14 -2.55
N ILE A 313 -4.49 -18.82 -2.56
CA ILE A 313 -3.68 -17.84 -1.84
C ILE A 313 -3.69 -18.07 -0.33
N ASN A 314 -4.83 -18.41 0.27
CA ASN A 314 -4.92 -18.58 1.72
C ASN A 314 -4.05 -19.75 2.23
N GLN A 315 -3.95 -20.84 1.45
CA GLN A 315 -3.06 -21.96 1.78
C GLN A 315 -1.59 -21.54 1.66
N ALA A 316 -1.25 -20.76 0.63
CA ALA A 316 0.10 -20.23 0.45
C ALA A 316 0.48 -19.24 1.56
N VAL A 317 -0.45 -18.40 2.02
CA VAL A 317 -0.24 -17.49 3.15
C VAL A 317 -0.01 -18.29 4.43
N ALA A 318 -0.82 -19.31 4.72
CA ALA A 318 -0.61 -20.15 5.90
C ALA A 318 0.75 -20.87 5.88
N ALA A 319 1.14 -21.41 4.72
CA ALA A 319 2.45 -22.05 4.54
C ALA A 319 3.60 -21.03 4.69
N GLY A 320 3.48 -19.84 4.12
CA GLY A 320 4.46 -18.76 4.31
C GLY A 320 4.54 -18.31 5.76
N PHE A 321 3.41 -18.13 6.43
CA PHE A 321 3.34 -17.70 7.82
C PHE A 321 3.97 -18.72 8.79
N SER A 322 4.02 -20.01 8.44
CA SER A 322 4.77 -21.00 9.20
C SER A 322 6.28 -20.69 9.30
N GLN A 323 6.81 -19.90 8.38
CA GLN A 323 8.22 -19.49 8.32
C GLN A 323 8.42 -18.14 9.01
N ASP A 324 9.50 -18.00 9.78
CA ASP A 324 9.86 -16.73 10.42
C ASP A 324 10.65 -15.80 9.46
N CYS A 325 11.37 -16.38 8.50
CA CYS A 325 12.24 -15.65 7.58
C CYS A 325 11.76 -15.77 6.13
N LEU A 326 11.00 -14.78 5.69
CA LEU A 326 10.42 -14.68 4.36
C LEU A 326 11.38 -13.90 3.44
N THR A 327 12.50 -14.53 3.09
CA THR A 327 13.39 -14.00 2.05
C THR A 327 12.81 -14.29 0.67
N ARG A 328 13.45 -13.74 -0.38
CA ARG A 328 13.10 -14.04 -1.77
C ARG A 328 12.99 -15.55 -2.03
N SER A 329 13.98 -16.34 -1.60
CA SER A 329 13.99 -17.78 -1.83
C SER A 329 12.85 -18.49 -1.10
N THR A 330 12.54 -18.08 0.14
CA THR A 330 11.42 -18.66 0.90
C THR A 330 10.09 -18.39 0.20
N VAL A 331 9.86 -17.15 -0.24
CA VAL A 331 8.64 -16.76 -0.96
C VAL A 331 8.53 -17.52 -2.29
N GLU A 332 9.62 -17.65 -3.04
CA GLU A 332 9.62 -18.41 -4.30
C GLU A 332 9.29 -19.89 -4.08
N THR A 333 9.83 -20.53 -3.04
CA THR A 333 9.51 -21.93 -2.70
C THR A 333 8.04 -22.11 -2.37
N VAL A 334 7.48 -21.26 -1.50
CA VAL A 334 6.05 -21.33 -1.14
C VAL A 334 5.17 -21.04 -2.35
N ALA A 335 5.50 -20.02 -3.15
CA ALA A 335 4.76 -19.66 -4.34
C ALA A 335 4.69 -20.80 -5.37
N ARG A 336 5.81 -21.51 -5.59
CA ARG A 336 5.85 -22.69 -6.46
C ARG A 336 5.01 -23.83 -5.92
N ALA A 337 5.14 -24.14 -4.63
CA ALA A 337 4.41 -25.24 -3.99
C ALA A 337 2.88 -25.08 -4.13
N HIS A 338 2.39 -23.84 -4.04
CA HIS A 338 0.95 -23.55 -4.12
C HIS A 338 0.49 -23.00 -5.48
N ARG A 339 1.41 -22.90 -6.45
CA ARG A 339 1.15 -22.34 -7.80
C ARG A 339 0.46 -20.98 -7.74
N VAL A 340 1.05 -20.04 -7.01
CA VAL A 340 0.57 -18.65 -6.89
C VAL A 340 1.65 -17.66 -7.32
N CYS A 341 1.27 -16.46 -7.75
CA CYS A 341 2.19 -15.38 -8.10
C CYS A 341 3.06 -15.02 -6.89
N PRO A 342 4.41 -15.12 -6.99
CA PRO A 342 5.29 -14.85 -5.85
C PRO A 342 5.32 -13.38 -5.44
N PHE A 343 5.12 -12.45 -6.39
CA PHE A 343 5.05 -11.03 -6.09
C PHE A 343 3.80 -10.71 -5.25
N GLU A 344 2.62 -11.15 -5.68
CA GLU A 344 1.39 -10.92 -4.92
C GLU A 344 1.39 -11.67 -3.59
N LEU A 345 1.92 -12.90 -3.55
CA LEU A 345 2.12 -13.62 -2.29
C LEU A 345 2.99 -12.82 -1.31
N SER A 346 4.05 -12.15 -1.79
CA SER A 346 4.86 -11.28 -0.93
C SER A 346 4.06 -10.09 -0.37
N LEU A 347 3.14 -9.52 -1.15
CA LEU A 347 2.26 -8.45 -0.69
C LEU A 347 1.22 -8.95 0.32
N GLU A 348 0.70 -10.16 0.16
CA GLU A 348 -0.21 -10.80 1.15
C GLU A 348 0.55 -11.11 2.45
N LEU A 349 1.73 -11.72 2.37
CA LEU A 349 2.56 -12.04 3.53
C LEU A 349 3.04 -10.78 4.27
N SER A 350 3.15 -9.65 3.57
CA SER A 350 3.55 -8.39 4.21
C SER A 350 2.56 -7.94 5.28
N LEU A 351 1.26 -8.21 5.11
CA LEU A 351 0.22 -7.86 6.09
C LEU A 351 0.50 -8.51 7.44
N TRP A 352 0.97 -9.77 7.41
CA TRP A 352 1.22 -10.62 8.56
C TRP A 352 2.68 -10.59 9.05
N SER A 353 3.55 -9.83 8.40
CA SER A 353 4.96 -9.72 8.77
C SER A 353 5.19 -8.61 9.80
N ASP A 354 6.03 -8.86 10.80
CA ASP A 354 6.34 -7.91 11.87
C ASP A 354 7.34 -6.82 11.42
N LEU A 355 8.31 -7.24 10.59
CA LEU A 355 9.34 -6.38 10.03
C LEU A 355 9.44 -6.60 8.52
N ILE A 356 9.31 -5.52 7.74
CA ILE A 356 9.41 -5.53 6.29
C ILE A 356 10.68 -4.80 5.86
N ILE A 357 11.53 -5.47 5.09
CA ILE A 357 12.72 -4.87 4.46
C ILE A 357 12.38 -4.59 2.99
N CYS A 358 12.40 -3.32 2.58
CA CYS A 358 12.01 -2.92 1.22
C CYS A 358 12.71 -1.64 0.73
N ASP A 359 12.52 -1.33 -0.55
CA ASP A 359 13.02 -0.08 -1.16
C ASP A 359 12.20 1.14 -0.69
N TYR A 360 12.83 2.32 -0.70
CA TYR A 360 12.18 3.61 -0.43
C TYR A 360 10.88 3.81 -1.21
N ASN A 361 10.81 3.31 -2.45
CA ASN A 361 9.66 3.47 -3.33
C ASN A 361 8.37 2.90 -2.71
N TYR A 362 8.46 1.83 -1.92
CA TYR A 362 7.30 1.20 -1.27
C TYR A 362 6.71 2.03 -0.13
N ALA A 363 7.44 3.03 0.38
CA ALA A 363 6.95 3.96 1.39
C ALA A 363 6.67 5.38 0.83
N PHE A 364 7.49 5.83 -0.13
CA PHE A 364 7.52 7.24 -0.53
C PHE A 364 7.04 7.49 -1.97
N ASP A 365 7.25 6.59 -2.92
CA ASP A 365 6.88 6.83 -4.32
C ASP A 365 5.35 6.85 -4.44
N PRO A 366 4.73 7.97 -4.89
CA PRO A 366 3.27 8.09 -4.96
C PRO A 366 2.64 7.04 -5.88
N ARG A 367 3.43 6.36 -6.72
CA ARG A 367 3.02 5.34 -7.67
C ARG A 367 3.03 3.93 -7.13
N VAL A 368 4.03 3.58 -6.32
CA VAL A 368 4.33 2.20 -5.93
C VAL A 368 4.19 1.99 -4.43
N TYR A 369 3.97 3.05 -3.63
CA TYR A 369 3.81 2.89 -2.19
C TYR A 369 2.73 1.85 -1.86
N LEU A 370 2.95 1.13 -0.76
CA LEU A 370 2.06 0.06 -0.34
C LEU A 370 0.74 0.63 0.21
N ARG A 371 -0.20 0.89 -0.71
CA ARG A 371 -1.55 1.43 -0.41
C ARG A 371 -2.26 0.64 0.69
N ARG A 372 -2.09 -0.67 0.70
CA ARG A 372 -2.61 -1.60 1.72
C ARG A 372 -2.22 -1.25 3.15
N PHE A 373 -1.14 -0.50 3.36
CA PHE A 373 -0.73 0.00 4.67
C PHE A 373 -1.03 1.48 4.88
N PHE A 374 -0.91 2.30 3.83
CA PHE A 374 -0.77 3.75 3.98
C PHE A 374 -1.94 4.58 3.43
N GLN A 375 -2.98 3.95 2.87
CA GLN A 375 -4.11 4.68 2.25
C GLN A 375 -5.28 4.93 3.20
N GLU A 376 -5.61 3.97 4.06
CA GLU A 376 -6.81 4.04 4.92
C GLU A 376 -6.47 4.30 6.39
N ASP A 377 -5.26 3.93 6.86
CA ASP A 377 -4.80 4.13 8.23
C ASP A 377 -3.44 4.84 8.29
N ASN A 378 -3.32 5.84 9.18
CA ASN A 378 -2.01 6.22 9.73
C ASN A 378 -1.61 5.16 10.75
N GLY A 379 -1.22 3.97 10.27
CA GLY A 379 -0.89 2.87 11.15
C GLY A 379 0.27 3.19 12.08
N ASP A 380 0.32 2.47 13.21
CA ASP A 380 1.42 2.53 14.18
C ASP A 380 2.70 1.90 13.60
N TYR A 381 3.26 2.52 12.56
CA TYR A 381 4.44 2.05 11.85
C TYR A 381 5.66 2.90 12.21
N VAL A 382 6.83 2.30 12.16
CA VAL A 382 8.11 3.02 12.17
C VAL A 382 8.85 2.84 10.86
N PHE A 383 9.40 3.93 10.33
CA PHE A 383 10.32 3.91 9.19
C PHE A 383 11.76 3.97 9.67
N LEU A 384 12.53 2.91 9.43
CA LEU A 384 13.98 2.87 9.62
C LEU A 384 14.65 3.08 8.26
N ILE A 385 15.13 4.29 8.01
CA ILE A 385 15.61 4.74 6.70
C ILE A 385 17.13 4.67 6.68
N ASP A 386 17.64 3.56 6.15
CA ASP A 386 19.07 3.35 5.98
C ASP A 386 19.61 4.15 4.80
N GLU A 387 20.89 4.48 4.82
CA GLU A 387 21.59 5.18 3.75
C GLU A 387 20.80 6.41 3.22
N ALA A 388 20.11 7.11 4.12
CA ALA A 388 19.16 8.18 3.83
C ALA A 388 19.73 9.34 2.99
N HIS A 389 21.05 9.44 2.88
CA HIS A 389 21.71 10.38 1.97
C HIS A 389 21.31 10.17 0.50
N ASN A 390 20.95 8.94 0.10
CA ASN A 390 20.43 8.67 -1.24
C ASN A 390 18.97 9.13 -1.42
N LEU A 391 18.23 9.34 -0.32
CA LEU A 391 16.80 9.63 -0.37
C LEU A 391 16.51 10.99 -1.02
N VAL A 392 17.41 11.97 -0.94
CA VAL A 392 17.19 13.30 -1.55
C VAL A 392 17.05 13.19 -3.07
N ASP A 393 18.04 12.62 -3.75
CA ASP A 393 17.98 12.48 -5.21
C ASP A 393 16.87 11.50 -5.63
N ARG A 394 16.70 10.42 -4.88
CA ARG A 394 15.61 9.46 -5.12
C ARG A 394 14.23 10.09 -4.94
N SER A 395 14.05 10.99 -3.96
CA SER A 395 12.77 11.68 -3.76
C SER A 395 12.45 12.62 -4.90
N ARG A 396 13.43 13.36 -5.43
CA ARG A 396 13.25 14.14 -6.65
C ARG A 396 12.83 13.29 -7.83
N GLU A 397 13.43 12.10 -8.00
CA GLU A 397 13.03 11.14 -9.04
C GLU A 397 11.60 10.61 -8.82
N MET A 398 11.28 10.15 -7.60
CA MET A 398 9.97 9.60 -7.22
C MET A 398 8.83 10.61 -7.42
N PHE A 399 9.09 11.87 -7.14
CA PHE A 399 8.11 12.96 -7.30
C PHE A 399 8.21 13.67 -8.64
N SER A 400 9.04 13.21 -9.57
CA SER A 400 9.06 13.69 -10.95
C SER A 400 8.34 12.69 -11.87
N ALA A 401 7.86 13.18 -13.01
CA ALA A 401 7.34 12.32 -14.06
C ALA A 401 7.72 12.85 -15.44
N GLU A 402 7.90 11.94 -16.40
CA GLU A 402 8.20 12.30 -17.78
C GLU A 402 7.39 11.48 -18.76
N ILE A 403 7.10 12.09 -19.91
CA ILE A 403 6.49 11.45 -21.07
C ILE A 403 7.29 11.79 -22.32
N TRP A 404 7.30 10.83 -23.23
CA TRP A 404 8.03 10.91 -24.49
C TRP A 404 7.04 10.93 -25.65
N LYS A 405 7.37 11.66 -26.72
CA LYS A 405 6.52 11.73 -27.91
C LYS A 405 6.50 10.41 -28.68
N GLN A 406 7.62 9.71 -28.75
CA GLN A 406 7.75 8.51 -29.59
C GLN A 406 6.76 7.38 -29.21
N PRO A 407 6.59 7.00 -27.93
CA PRO A 407 5.57 6.02 -27.52
C PRO A 407 4.13 6.36 -27.97
N PHE A 408 3.73 7.63 -27.92
CA PHE A 408 2.40 8.04 -28.43
C PHE A 408 2.27 7.83 -29.93
N LEU A 409 3.34 7.99 -30.70
CA LEU A 409 3.31 7.81 -32.15
C LEU A 409 3.25 6.33 -32.53
N ASP A 410 4.02 5.50 -31.83
CA ASP A 410 4.13 4.07 -32.13
C ASP A 410 2.83 3.34 -31.79
N VAL A 411 2.30 3.53 -30.58
CA VAL A 411 0.97 3.00 -30.20
C VAL A 411 -0.12 3.55 -31.12
N ARG A 412 -0.05 4.83 -31.53
CA ARG A 412 -1.09 5.38 -32.41
C ARG A 412 -1.12 4.69 -33.77
N ARG A 413 0.01 4.25 -34.30
CA ARG A 413 0.07 3.58 -35.62
C ARG A 413 -0.64 2.22 -35.59
N SER A 414 -0.59 1.50 -34.48
CA SER A 414 -1.24 0.20 -34.32
C SER A 414 -2.74 0.29 -34.02
N LEU A 415 -3.26 1.45 -33.63
CA LEU A 415 -4.67 1.63 -33.22
C LEU A 415 -5.62 2.12 -34.33
N LYS A 416 -5.14 2.35 -35.56
CA LYS A 416 -5.90 3.10 -36.59
C LYS A 416 -7.26 2.47 -36.92
N GLU A 417 -7.32 1.15 -37.02
CA GLU A 417 -8.52 0.41 -37.43
C GLU A 417 -9.36 -0.01 -36.22
N ASP A 418 -8.70 -0.43 -35.14
CA ASP A 418 -9.38 -1.00 -33.98
C ASP A 418 -9.99 0.05 -33.04
N LEU A 419 -9.29 1.16 -32.78
CA LEU A 419 -9.66 2.14 -31.75
C LEU A 419 -9.57 3.59 -32.29
N PRO A 420 -10.47 3.99 -33.20
CA PRO A 420 -10.43 5.30 -33.87
C PRO A 420 -10.53 6.49 -32.89
N GLY A 421 -11.22 6.30 -31.75
CA GLY A 421 -11.28 7.30 -30.67
C GLY A 421 -9.91 7.59 -30.06
N LEU A 422 -9.19 6.53 -29.64
CA LEU A 422 -7.82 6.65 -29.10
C LEU A 422 -6.86 7.18 -30.16
N PHE A 423 -6.97 6.71 -31.42
CA PHE A 423 -6.16 7.21 -32.53
C PHE A 423 -6.25 8.74 -32.68
N THR A 424 -7.46 9.29 -32.54
CA THR A 424 -7.72 10.73 -32.64
C THR A 424 -7.16 11.51 -31.44
N ILE A 425 -7.36 11.01 -30.22
CA ILE A 425 -6.82 11.61 -28.99
C ILE A 425 -5.29 11.66 -29.04
N MET A 426 -4.63 10.54 -29.34
CA MET A 426 -3.18 10.47 -29.46
C MET A 426 -2.65 11.37 -30.58
N GLY A 427 -3.45 11.60 -31.63
CA GLY A 427 -3.13 12.57 -32.67
C GLY A 427 -3.09 14.02 -32.19
N ARG A 428 -4.00 14.40 -31.29
CA ARG A 428 -3.99 15.73 -30.64
C ARG A 428 -2.76 15.89 -29.74
N ILE A 429 -2.45 14.88 -28.92
CA ILE A 429 -1.26 14.85 -28.06
C ILE A 429 0.02 14.99 -28.90
N ASN A 430 0.17 14.17 -29.95
CA ASN A 430 1.34 14.22 -30.81
C ASN A 430 1.50 15.58 -31.52
N ARG A 431 0.41 16.19 -32.02
CA ARG A 431 0.47 17.55 -32.61
C ARG A 431 0.95 18.58 -31.59
N TRP A 432 0.46 18.51 -30.35
CA TRP A 432 0.93 19.39 -29.29
C TRP A 432 2.43 19.20 -29.03
N MET A 433 2.89 17.95 -28.90
CA MET A 433 4.31 17.64 -28.66
C MET A 433 5.22 18.07 -29.82
N VAL A 434 4.79 17.93 -31.07
CA VAL A 434 5.57 18.41 -32.23
C VAL A 434 5.77 19.93 -32.19
N ARG A 435 4.74 20.69 -31.77
CA ARG A 435 4.88 22.15 -31.59
C ARG A 435 5.93 22.49 -30.52
N GLN A 436 5.90 21.80 -29.38
CA GLN A 436 6.89 22.03 -28.33
C GLN A 436 8.30 21.61 -28.75
N ARG A 437 8.44 20.53 -29.54
CA ARG A 437 9.73 20.13 -30.10
C ARG A 437 10.33 21.20 -31.00
N LYS A 438 9.52 21.85 -31.85
CA LYS A 438 9.98 22.98 -32.68
C LYS A 438 10.43 24.17 -31.82
N ARG A 439 9.73 24.45 -30.72
CA ARG A 439 10.15 25.49 -29.75
C ARG A 439 11.51 25.14 -29.10
N CYS A 440 11.75 23.87 -28.76
CA CYS A 440 13.07 23.41 -28.30
C CYS A 440 14.17 23.67 -29.35
N GLU A 441 13.89 23.45 -30.64
CA GLU A 441 14.86 23.69 -31.72
C GLU A 441 15.28 25.16 -31.78
N THR A 442 14.32 26.08 -31.65
CA THR A 442 14.59 27.52 -31.59
C THR A 442 15.35 27.92 -30.33
N ALA A 443 15.16 27.21 -29.21
CA ALA A 443 15.82 27.48 -27.92
C ALA A 443 17.19 26.80 -27.75
N GLY A 444 17.74 26.14 -28.77
CA GLY A 444 19.04 25.49 -28.70
C GLY A 444 19.02 24.03 -28.18
N GLY A 445 17.85 23.38 -28.14
CA GLY A 445 17.68 21.95 -27.87
C GLY A 445 16.85 21.63 -26.63
N GLU A 446 16.79 22.53 -25.65
CA GLU A 446 16.00 22.39 -24.43
C GLU A 446 15.55 23.75 -23.89
N TYR A 447 14.45 23.75 -23.13
CA TYR A 447 13.99 24.92 -22.38
C TYR A 447 13.17 24.49 -21.16
N THR A 448 12.96 25.41 -20.23
CA THR A 448 12.20 25.18 -19.00
C THR A 448 11.14 26.27 -18.83
N ASP A 449 9.93 25.87 -18.43
CA ASP A 449 8.86 26.77 -18.01
C ASP A 449 8.60 26.55 -16.50
N SER A 450 8.23 27.61 -15.76
CA SER A 450 7.84 27.52 -14.35
C SER A 450 6.46 26.88 -14.17
N GLU A 451 5.59 27.00 -15.17
CA GLU A 451 4.24 26.47 -15.17
C GLU A 451 4.17 25.06 -15.77
N GLY A 452 3.13 24.31 -15.40
CA GLY A 452 2.81 23.01 -15.99
C GLY A 452 2.28 23.14 -17.43
N PRO A 453 2.32 22.08 -18.26
CA PRO A 453 1.76 22.08 -19.60
C PRO A 453 0.21 22.02 -19.59
N GLU A 454 -0.46 23.09 -19.17
CA GLU A 454 -1.92 23.13 -18.97
C GLU A 454 -2.72 22.67 -20.19
N LYS A 455 -2.28 23.05 -21.39
CA LYS A 455 -2.94 22.68 -22.66
C LYS A 455 -2.82 21.19 -23.00
N LEU A 456 -1.91 20.45 -22.35
CA LEU A 456 -1.71 19.02 -22.56
C LEU A 456 -2.59 18.17 -21.63
N TYR A 457 -2.83 18.61 -20.40
CA TYR A 457 -3.52 17.82 -19.38
C TYR A 457 -4.89 17.31 -19.82
N PRO A 458 -5.80 18.11 -20.43
CA PRO A 458 -7.11 17.61 -20.85
C PRO A 458 -7.02 16.48 -21.87
N GLU A 459 -6.02 16.50 -22.76
CA GLU A 459 -5.83 15.44 -23.76
C GLU A 459 -5.25 14.17 -23.12
N LEU A 460 -4.36 14.30 -22.14
CA LEU A 460 -3.84 13.17 -21.38
C LEU A 460 -4.92 12.51 -20.51
N ILE A 461 -5.80 13.30 -19.89
CA ILE A 461 -6.94 12.77 -19.11
C ILE A 461 -7.88 11.97 -20.01
N ARG A 462 -8.25 12.52 -21.18
CA ARG A 462 -9.07 11.80 -22.18
C ARG A 462 -8.42 10.50 -22.65
N PHE A 463 -7.11 10.53 -22.92
CA PHE A 463 -6.35 9.34 -23.26
C PHE A 463 -6.41 8.32 -22.12
N HIS A 464 -6.11 8.73 -20.89
CA HIS A 464 -6.07 7.86 -19.72
C HIS A 464 -7.41 7.18 -19.46
N GLN A 465 -8.52 7.92 -19.52
CA GLN A 465 -9.88 7.36 -19.37
C GLN A 465 -10.21 6.36 -20.49
N SER A 466 -9.98 6.74 -21.75
CA SER A 466 -10.30 5.87 -22.89
C SER A 466 -9.41 4.62 -22.95
N ALA A 467 -8.13 4.73 -22.58
CA ALA A 467 -7.20 3.60 -22.53
C ALA A 467 -7.55 2.67 -21.38
N ALA A 468 -7.87 3.20 -20.19
CA ALA A 468 -8.33 2.40 -19.05
C ALA A 468 -9.57 1.57 -19.40
N ARG A 469 -10.57 2.19 -20.04
CA ARG A 469 -11.80 1.50 -20.44
C ARG A 469 -11.53 0.28 -21.32
N TRP A 470 -10.62 0.40 -22.28
CA TRP A 470 -10.25 -0.70 -23.16
C TRP A 470 -9.39 -1.74 -22.43
N LEU A 471 -8.37 -1.31 -21.70
CA LEU A 471 -7.45 -2.21 -20.96
C LEU A 471 -8.18 -3.06 -19.91
N MET A 472 -9.22 -2.51 -19.27
CA MET A 472 -10.05 -3.23 -18.30
C MET A 472 -10.90 -4.35 -18.88
N GLN A 473 -11.15 -4.34 -20.20
CA GLN A 473 -11.82 -5.47 -20.87
C GLN A 473 -10.92 -6.70 -20.94
N ASN A 474 -9.63 -6.55 -20.61
CA ASN A 474 -8.61 -7.60 -20.61
C ASN A 474 -8.55 -8.41 -21.93
N ARG A 475 -8.88 -7.77 -23.05
CA ARG A 475 -8.81 -8.40 -24.38
C ARG A 475 -7.36 -8.48 -24.83
N GLN A 476 -6.99 -9.59 -25.47
CA GLN A 476 -5.70 -9.71 -26.15
C GLN A 476 -5.69 -8.86 -27.41
N ALA A 477 -4.62 -8.09 -27.60
CA ALA A 477 -4.33 -7.39 -28.85
C ALA A 477 -2.82 -7.15 -28.98
N PRO A 478 -2.26 -7.09 -30.20
CA PRO A 478 -0.83 -6.89 -30.40
C PRO A 478 -0.25 -5.61 -29.76
N TYR A 479 -1.06 -4.56 -29.62
CA TYR A 479 -0.67 -3.28 -29.04
C TYR A 479 -0.99 -3.16 -27.54
N ARG A 480 -1.55 -4.20 -26.92
CA ARG A 480 -2.04 -4.13 -25.53
C ARG A 480 -0.94 -3.72 -24.56
N GLU A 481 0.24 -4.33 -24.69
CA GLU A 481 1.37 -4.10 -23.79
C GLU A 481 1.95 -2.70 -23.96
N ASP A 482 2.15 -2.24 -25.20
CA ASP A 482 2.60 -0.87 -25.46
C ASP A 482 1.59 0.18 -24.97
N LEU A 483 0.30 -0.07 -25.18
CA LEU A 483 -0.77 0.79 -24.67
C LEU A 483 -0.78 0.81 -23.14
N LEU A 484 -0.54 -0.34 -22.49
CA LEU A 484 -0.46 -0.46 -21.03
C LEU A 484 0.73 0.32 -20.46
N ASN A 485 1.91 0.18 -21.07
CA ASN A 485 3.12 0.90 -20.68
C ASN A 485 2.94 2.42 -20.84
N LEU A 486 2.32 2.84 -21.94
CA LEU A 486 1.98 4.24 -22.17
C LEU A 486 0.91 4.74 -21.18
N TYR A 487 -0.11 3.94 -20.88
CA TYR A 487 -1.12 4.23 -19.88
C TYR A 487 -0.49 4.49 -18.51
N PHE A 488 0.43 3.62 -18.05
CA PHE A 488 1.13 3.84 -16.77
C PHE A 488 2.03 5.07 -16.79
N SER A 489 2.69 5.36 -17.91
CA SER A 489 3.51 6.58 -18.06
C SER A 489 2.66 7.84 -17.95
N VAL A 490 1.49 7.87 -18.60
CA VAL A 490 0.55 9.00 -18.50
C VAL A 490 -0.08 9.08 -17.11
N SER A 491 -0.44 7.95 -16.50
CA SER A 491 -0.97 7.89 -15.14
C SER A 491 0.02 8.48 -14.13
N ALA A 492 1.31 8.14 -14.26
CA ALA A 492 2.39 8.73 -13.45
C ALA A 492 2.48 10.25 -13.67
N PHE A 493 2.42 10.71 -14.93
CA PHE A 493 2.49 12.12 -15.27
C PHE A 493 1.33 12.93 -14.70
N LEU A 494 0.10 12.44 -14.84
CA LEU A 494 -1.10 13.10 -14.32
C LEU A 494 -1.09 13.17 -12.79
N ARG A 495 -0.66 12.09 -12.10
CA ARG A 495 -0.58 12.10 -10.64
C ARG A 495 0.46 13.10 -10.10
N ILE A 496 1.57 13.31 -10.79
CA ILE A 496 2.50 14.38 -10.41
C ILE A 496 1.92 15.76 -10.74
N ALA A 497 1.17 15.89 -11.85
CA ALA A 497 0.51 17.13 -12.22
C ALA A 497 -0.52 17.60 -11.17
N GLU A 498 -1.21 16.67 -10.48
CA GLU A 498 -2.14 16.97 -9.38
C GLU A 498 -1.46 17.67 -8.18
N HIS A 499 -0.16 17.44 -7.99
CA HIS A 499 0.63 18.02 -6.91
C HIS A 499 1.64 19.07 -7.40
N TYR A 500 1.49 19.53 -8.65
CA TYR A 500 2.40 20.50 -9.25
C TYR A 500 2.19 21.88 -8.62
N ASP A 501 3.25 22.42 -8.03
CA ASP A 501 3.28 23.74 -7.40
C ASP A 501 4.61 24.47 -7.70
N ALA A 502 4.92 25.51 -6.93
CA ALA A 502 6.15 26.28 -7.08
C ALA A 502 7.44 25.48 -6.84
N ALA A 503 7.37 24.26 -6.27
CA ALA A 503 8.51 23.37 -6.12
C ALA A 503 8.86 22.60 -7.41
N TYR A 504 8.08 22.78 -8.48
CA TYR A 504 8.26 22.10 -9.75
C TYR A 504 8.68 23.03 -10.89
N ALA A 505 9.32 22.44 -11.89
CA ALA A 505 9.57 23.07 -13.18
C ALA A 505 9.23 22.09 -14.31
N THR A 506 8.74 22.60 -15.44
CA THR A 506 8.49 21.78 -16.62
C THR A 506 9.66 21.90 -17.58
N CYS A 507 10.41 20.80 -17.74
CA CYS A 507 11.55 20.73 -18.64
C CYS A 507 11.17 20.07 -19.97
N TYR A 508 11.55 20.71 -21.07
CA TYR A 508 11.37 20.22 -22.42
C TYR A 508 12.72 19.96 -23.06
N GLN A 509 12.97 18.72 -23.50
CA GLN A 509 14.25 18.34 -24.09
C GLN A 509 14.04 17.60 -25.41
N LYS A 510 14.61 18.12 -26.49
CA LYS A 510 14.67 17.42 -27.78
C LYS A 510 15.77 16.36 -27.73
N LYS A 511 15.45 15.13 -28.15
CA LYS A 511 16.45 14.08 -28.43
C LYS A 511 16.22 13.51 -29.81
N GLY A 512 17.05 13.91 -30.78
CA GLY A 512 16.85 13.56 -32.19
C GLY A 512 15.48 14.02 -32.67
N ASN A 513 14.64 13.09 -33.15
CA ASN A 513 13.26 13.37 -33.56
C ASN A 513 12.23 13.24 -32.42
N ASP A 514 12.67 12.95 -31.21
CA ASP A 514 11.79 12.81 -30.05
C ASP A 514 11.74 14.07 -29.18
N LEU A 515 10.73 14.15 -28.32
CA LEU A 515 10.59 15.17 -27.29
C LEU A 515 10.31 14.50 -25.95
N ARG A 516 11.11 14.86 -24.95
CA ARG A 516 10.84 14.59 -23.54
C ARG A 516 10.16 15.81 -22.91
N VAL A 517 9.05 15.57 -22.23
CA VAL A 517 8.42 16.54 -21.34
C VAL A 517 8.51 15.99 -19.93
N LYS A 518 9.15 16.71 -19.02
CA LYS A 518 9.37 16.27 -17.63
C LYS A 518 8.82 17.30 -16.66
N LEU A 519 7.92 16.88 -15.77
CA LEU A 519 7.58 17.60 -14.55
C LEU A 519 8.68 17.27 -13.54
N PHE A 520 9.58 18.21 -13.29
CA PHE A 520 10.75 18.03 -12.46
C PHE A 520 10.52 18.62 -11.08
N CYS A 521 10.56 17.78 -10.05
CA CYS A 521 10.51 18.19 -8.65
C CYS A 521 11.88 18.76 -8.23
N MET A 522 11.95 20.08 -8.02
CA MET A 522 13.17 20.76 -7.56
C MET A 522 13.34 20.64 -6.05
N ASP A 523 12.23 20.80 -5.31
CA ASP A 523 12.16 20.67 -3.85
C ASP A 523 11.14 19.60 -3.43
N PRO A 524 11.58 18.40 -3.01
CA PRO A 524 10.71 17.32 -2.59
C PRO A 524 10.22 17.43 -1.13
N SER A 525 10.55 18.51 -0.41
CA SER A 525 10.36 18.60 1.04
C SER A 525 8.89 18.46 1.49
N GLY A 526 7.95 19.08 0.76
CA GLY A 526 6.52 19.00 1.07
C GLY A 526 5.94 17.60 0.83
N GLN A 527 6.29 16.97 -0.28
CA GLN A 527 5.86 15.63 -0.64
C GLN A 527 6.46 14.58 0.31
N MET A 528 7.72 14.76 0.70
CA MET A 528 8.36 13.92 1.72
C MET A 528 7.68 14.08 3.08
N GLU A 529 7.34 15.31 3.50
CA GLU A 529 6.64 15.54 4.76
C GLU A 529 5.27 14.82 4.76
N ALA A 530 4.51 14.92 3.67
CA ALA A 530 3.25 14.20 3.51
C ALA A 530 3.44 12.68 3.55
N ALA A 531 4.47 12.16 2.88
CA ALA A 531 4.76 10.73 2.86
C ALA A 531 5.22 10.21 4.24
N LEU A 532 5.96 11.00 5.02
CA LEU A 532 6.42 10.64 6.35
C LEU A 532 5.28 10.61 7.39
N LYS A 533 4.15 11.29 7.15
CA LYS A 533 2.97 11.20 8.03
C LYS A 533 2.30 9.81 8.02
N ARG A 534 2.63 8.98 7.02
CA ARG A 534 2.14 7.58 6.93
C ARG A 534 2.72 6.66 8.01
N ALA A 535 3.75 7.12 8.72
CA ALA A 535 4.34 6.41 9.85
C ALA A 535 4.30 7.29 11.10
N ARG A 536 4.11 6.65 12.24
CA ARG A 536 4.12 7.27 13.57
C ARG A 536 5.50 7.85 13.92
N SER A 537 6.57 7.18 13.49
CA SER A 537 7.95 7.63 13.71
C SER A 537 8.85 7.35 12.53
N SER A 538 9.92 8.13 12.39
CA SER A 538 10.92 7.92 11.34
C SER A 538 12.34 8.15 11.83
N VAL A 539 13.22 7.20 11.57
CA VAL A 539 14.63 7.25 11.94
C VAL A 539 15.48 7.20 10.69
N PHE A 540 16.22 8.27 10.42
CA PHE A 540 17.12 8.41 9.29
C PHE A 540 18.57 8.21 9.75
N PHE A 541 19.32 7.33 9.12
CA PHE A 541 20.73 7.11 9.48
C PHE A 541 21.69 7.24 8.29
N PRO A 542 21.82 8.47 7.73
CA PRO A 542 22.68 8.73 6.59
C PRO A 542 24.17 8.53 6.92
N ARG A 543 25.00 8.46 5.87
CA ARG A 543 26.44 8.65 6.03
C ARG A 543 26.71 10.11 6.45
N PRO A 544 27.87 10.40 7.07
CA PRO A 544 28.24 11.77 7.39
C PRO A 544 28.20 12.66 6.14
N CYS A 545 27.33 13.66 6.14
CA CYS A 545 27.12 14.58 5.01
C CYS A 545 27.15 16.05 5.50
N ARG A 546 27.58 16.96 4.62
CA ARG A 546 27.59 18.42 4.86
C ARG A 546 27.08 19.16 3.61
N PRO A 547 26.25 20.22 3.77
CA PRO A 547 25.64 20.70 5.01
C PRO A 547 24.48 19.81 5.46
N PHE A 548 24.53 19.32 6.70
CA PHE A 548 23.50 18.44 7.26
C PHE A 548 22.14 19.15 7.41
N THR A 549 22.15 20.44 7.70
CA THR A 549 20.93 21.26 7.80
C THR A 549 20.16 21.30 6.48
N THR A 550 20.86 21.42 5.35
CA THR A 550 20.25 21.37 4.02
C THR A 550 19.67 19.99 3.72
N PHE A 551 20.38 18.92 4.09
CA PHE A 551 19.88 17.55 3.96
C PHE A 551 18.57 17.33 4.74
N VAL A 552 18.51 17.80 6.00
CA VAL A 552 17.29 17.70 6.82
C VAL A 552 16.15 18.51 6.20
N LYS A 553 16.42 19.73 5.70
CA LYS A 553 15.40 20.56 5.05
C LYS A 553 14.74 19.87 3.85
N PHE A 554 15.51 19.20 2.99
CA PHE A 554 14.96 18.49 1.83
C PHE A 554 14.10 17.28 2.19
N LEU A 555 14.29 16.68 3.36
CA LEU A 555 13.57 15.46 3.76
C LEU A 555 12.47 15.72 4.80
N ALA A 556 12.56 16.81 5.56
CA ALA A 556 11.61 17.14 6.60
C ALA A 556 11.58 18.66 6.84
N ALA A 557 10.60 19.33 6.21
CA ALA A 557 10.50 20.79 6.16
C ALA A 557 10.41 21.50 7.53
N ARG A 558 10.09 20.80 8.62
CA ARG A 558 9.73 21.39 9.93
C ARG A 558 10.48 20.88 11.17
N ILE A 559 11.57 20.13 11.04
CA ILE A 559 12.28 19.62 12.22
C ILE A 559 13.30 20.65 12.73
N ARG A 560 13.19 21.03 14.01
CA ARG A 560 14.33 21.57 14.76
C ARG A 560 15.39 20.47 14.82
N PRO A 561 16.58 20.62 14.23
CA PRO A 561 17.59 19.57 14.24
C PRO A 561 17.99 19.28 15.70
N GLY A 562 17.58 18.13 16.24
CA GLY A 562 18.21 17.55 17.42
C GLY A 562 19.53 16.93 16.96
N PRO A 563 20.70 17.53 17.28
CA PRO A 563 21.95 17.05 16.74
C PRO A 563 22.44 15.91 17.62
N TRP A 564 22.12 14.67 17.28
CA TRP A 564 22.96 13.57 17.76
C TRP A 564 24.06 13.30 16.74
N ARG A 565 25.18 14.00 16.92
CA ARG A 565 26.46 13.64 16.30
C ARG A 565 27.12 12.62 17.22
N CYS A 566 27.44 11.44 16.68
CA CYS A 566 28.36 10.52 17.35
C CYS A 566 29.61 11.32 17.77
N PRO A 567 29.95 11.39 19.08
CA PRO A 567 31.08 12.19 19.52
C PRO A 567 32.35 11.61 18.89
N ARG A 568 33.04 12.43 18.10
CA ARG A 568 34.46 12.21 17.81
C ARG A 568 35.18 12.17 19.16
N ARG A 569 35.48 10.99 19.71
CA ARG A 569 36.46 10.88 20.78
C ARG A 569 37.81 11.28 20.20
N PHE A 570 38.17 12.53 20.39
CA PHE A 570 39.36 13.01 21.11
C PHE A 570 39.43 14.52 20.92
N ARG A 571 39.14 15.29 21.98
CA ARG A 571 39.72 16.63 22.11
C ARG A 571 41.24 16.41 22.26
N ARG A 572 42.02 16.74 21.24
CA ARG A 572 43.20 17.59 21.41
C ARG A 572 42.71 18.95 20.91
N THR A 573 42.44 19.92 21.77
CA THR A 573 43.43 20.66 22.53
C THR A 573 42.80 21.23 23.81
N THR A 574 43.22 20.72 24.96
CA THR A 574 43.55 21.59 26.09
C THR A 574 44.89 22.22 25.75
N SER A 575 44.93 23.53 25.57
CA SER A 575 46.16 24.31 25.67
C SER A 575 46.25 24.84 27.09
N VAL A 576 46.93 24.13 27.99
CA VAL A 576 47.72 24.74 29.05
C VAL A 576 48.89 23.79 29.33
N SER A 577 50.10 24.31 29.17
CA SER A 577 51.39 23.66 29.45
C SER A 577 51.70 23.63 30.96
N TRP A 578 52.76 22.87 31.30
CA TRP A 578 53.76 23.03 32.39
C TRP A 578 53.86 21.84 33.36
N PRO A 579 55.08 21.46 33.81
CA PRO A 579 56.40 21.42 33.13
C PRO A 579 56.63 20.09 32.40
#